data_AF-A0A7L4EVB6-F1
#
_entry.id   AF-A0A7L4EVB6-F1
#
_cell.length_a   1.000
_cell.length_b   1.000
_cell.length_c   1.000
_cell.angle_alpha   90.00
_cell.angle_beta   90.00
_cell.angle_gamma   90.00
#
_symmetry.space_group_name_H-M   'P 1'
#
loop_
_entity.id
_entity.type
_entity.pdbx_description
1 polymer ?
#
loop_
_entity_poly.entity_id
_entity_poly.type
_entity_poly.pdbx_seq_one_letter_code
_entity_poly.pdbx_strand_id
1 'polypeptide(L)'
;RLERLQRVVTKLQMESGLCEEQLNQADALLQADVRLLAAGKAPQKAAEVERDLDKADSMIRLLFNDVQSLKDGRHPQGEQMYRRVYRLHERLVSIRTEYNLRLKSGAPVTAVPQQQQQQQQQQPQQQQQQQPQRRPEPDEAPLRYLQELLAWVEENQRRLAAAEWGADLPTVESHLGAHRGLHRAVEEFRAKVER
;
A
#
# COMPACT_ATOMS: atom_id res chain seq x y z
N ARG A 1 -6.03 12.41 -41.74
CA ARG A 1 -6.48 12.45 -40.32
C ARG A 1 -6.63 11.04 -39.74
N LEU A 2 -7.50 10.20 -40.30
CA LEU A 2 -7.87 8.90 -39.72
C LEU A 2 -6.67 7.95 -39.51
N GLU A 3 -5.74 7.87 -40.47
CA GLU A 3 -4.51 7.06 -40.38
C GLU A 3 -3.55 7.46 -39.25
N ARG A 4 -3.61 8.72 -38.77
CA ARG A 4 -2.83 9.15 -37.59
C ARG A 4 -3.44 8.56 -36.33
N LEU A 5 -4.77 8.59 -36.21
CA LEU A 5 -5.48 7.98 -35.08
C LEU A 5 -5.35 6.46 -35.09
N GLN A 6 -5.37 5.82 -36.26
CA GLN A 6 -5.13 4.38 -36.39
C GLN A 6 -3.72 3.98 -35.93
N ARG A 7 -2.69 4.80 -36.21
CA ARG A 7 -1.34 4.59 -35.67
C ARG A 7 -1.28 4.75 -34.14
N VAL A 8 -2.01 5.72 -33.58
CA VAL A 8 -2.15 5.87 -32.11
C VAL A 8 -2.83 4.65 -31.48
N VAL A 9 -3.87 4.08 -32.11
CA VAL A 9 -4.49 2.82 -31.66
C VAL A 9 -3.46 1.69 -31.61
N THR A 10 -2.70 1.46 -32.68
CA THR A 10 -1.72 0.36 -32.72
C THR A 10 -0.58 0.57 -31.71
N LYS A 11 -0.09 1.80 -31.55
CA LYS A 11 0.89 2.17 -30.51
C LYS A 11 0.36 1.85 -29.11
N LEU A 12 -0.82 2.37 -28.77
CA LEU A 12 -1.45 2.16 -27.47
C LEU A 12 -1.76 0.69 -27.19
N GLN A 13 -2.18 -0.08 -28.21
CA GLN A 13 -2.42 -1.52 -28.07
C GLN A 13 -1.13 -2.29 -27.70
N MET A 14 0.00 -1.94 -28.31
CA MET A 14 1.31 -2.51 -28.00
C MET A 14 1.80 -2.07 -26.61
N GLU A 15 1.80 -0.75 -26.33
CA GLU A 15 2.28 -0.20 -25.06
C GLU A 15 1.43 -0.62 -23.86
N SER A 16 0.12 -0.87 -24.04
CA SER A 16 -0.72 -1.44 -22.98
C SER A 16 -0.37 -2.89 -22.67
N GLY A 17 0.06 -3.68 -23.66
CA GLY A 17 0.63 -5.02 -23.42
C GLY A 17 1.96 -4.97 -22.66
N LEU A 18 2.88 -4.07 -23.06
CA LEU A 18 4.14 -3.86 -22.33
C LEU A 18 3.90 -3.37 -20.89
N CYS A 19 2.84 -2.59 -20.65
CA CYS A 19 2.45 -2.16 -19.31
C CYS A 19 1.86 -3.32 -18.48
N GLU A 20 1.05 -4.19 -19.09
CA GLU A 20 0.57 -5.44 -18.46
C GLU A 20 1.73 -6.35 -18.06
N GLU A 21 2.76 -6.47 -18.91
CA GLU A 21 4.01 -7.20 -18.62
C GLU A 21 4.83 -6.55 -17.49
N GLN A 22 4.99 -5.22 -17.50
CA GLN A 22 5.73 -4.52 -16.44
C GLN A 22 5.03 -4.63 -15.07
N LEU A 23 3.69 -4.62 -15.05
CA LEU A 23 2.90 -4.88 -13.85
C LEU A 23 3.02 -6.35 -13.39
N ASN A 24 3.06 -7.32 -14.31
CA ASN A 24 3.33 -8.73 -13.96
C ASN A 24 4.71 -8.91 -13.31
N GLN A 25 5.73 -8.17 -13.77
CA GLN A 25 7.07 -8.22 -13.21
C GLN A 25 7.11 -7.63 -11.79
N ALA A 26 6.53 -6.45 -11.57
CA ALA A 26 6.43 -5.82 -10.26
C ALA A 26 5.69 -6.71 -9.24
N ASP A 27 4.59 -7.32 -9.65
CA ASP A 27 3.77 -8.26 -8.87
C ASP A 27 4.57 -9.53 -8.51
N ALA A 28 5.24 -10.16 -9.47
CA ALA A 28 6.08 -11.34 -9.22
C ALA A 28 7.26 -11.07 -8.27
N LEU A 29 7.85 -9.87 -8.34
CA LEU A 29 8.91 -9.43 -7.43
C LEU A 29 8.36 -9.17 -6.01
N LEU A 30 7.21 -8.51 -5.90
CA LEU A 30 6.50 -8.28 -4.63
C LEU A 30 6.14 -9.61 -3.95
N GLN A 31 5.53 -10.55 -4.68
CA GLN A 31 5.13 -11.85 -4.13
C GLN A 31 6.35 -12.73 -3.76
N ALA A 32 7.54 -12.48 -4.30
CA ALA A 32 8.77 -13.11 -3.83
C ALA A 32 9.23 -12.55 -2.47
N ASP A 33 9.22 -11.22 -2.29
CA ASP A 33 9.57 -10.58 -1.01
C ASP A 33 8.52 -10.86 0.09
N VAL A 34 7.23 -10.94 -0.24
CA VAL A 34 6.17 -11.36 0.70
C VAL A 34 6.40 -12.78 1.22
N ARG A 35 6.94 -13.70 0.40
CA ARG A 35 7.33 -15.06 0.84
C ARG A 35 8.57 -15.05 1.73
N LEU A 36 9.50 -14.12 1.53
CA LEU A 36 10.65 -13.93 2.44
C LEU A 36 10.17 -13.43 3.81
N LEU A 37 9.31 -12.40 3.84
CA LEU A 37 8.68 -11.91 5.07
C LEU A 37 7.93 -13.00 5.83
N ALA A 38 7.12 -13.81 5.13
CA ALA A 38 6.39 -14.94 5.72
C ALA A 38 7.32 -16.02 6.31
N ALA A 39 8.57 -16.10 5.84
CA ALA A 39 9.62 -16.97 6.37
C ALA A 39 10.53 -16.27 7.41
N GLY A 40 10.14 -15.09 7.92
CA GLY A 40 10.90 -14.31 8.90
C GLY A 40 12.19 -13.68 8.36
N LYS A 41 12.33 -13.56 7.03
CA LYS A 41 13.51 -13.00 6.35
C LYS A 41 13.24 -11.58 5.87
N ALA A 42 14.27 -10.75 5.88
CA ALA A 42 14.20 -9.41 5.30
C ALA A 42 13.91 -9.48 3.78
N PRO A 43 13.16 -8.51 3.23
CA PRO A 43 12.99 -8.34 1.79
C PRO A 43 14.32 -8.15 1.07
N GLN A 44 14.41 -8.55 -0.19
CA GLN A 44 15.61 -8.42 -1.02
C GLN A 44 15.38 -7.62 -2.29
N LYS A 45 14.13 -7.49 -2.76
CA LYS A 45 13.78 -6.92 -4.07
C LYS A 45 12.96 -5.65 -4.02
N ALA A 46 12.69 -5.11 -2.83
CA ALA A 46 11.86 -3.90 -2.64
C ALA A 46 12.25 -2.73 -3.58
N ALA A 47 13.55 -2.45 -3.72
CA ALA A 47 14.06 -1.40 -4.62
C ALA A 47 13.95 -1.75 -6.13
N GLU A 48 13.73 -3.01 -6.50
CA GLU A 48 13.36 -3.42 -7.87
C GLU A 48 11.86 -3.20 -8.09
N VAL A 49 11.02 -3.64 -7.13
CA VAL A 49 9.56 -3.43 -7.15
C VAL A 49 9.20 -1.95 -7.30
N GLU A 50 9.86 -1.05 -6.56
CA GLU A 50 9.61 0.40 -6.67
C GLU A 50 9.90 0.94 -8.07
N ARG A 51 11.08 0.61 -8.63
CA ARG A 51 11.48 1.03 -9.97
C ARG A 51 10.51 0.51 -11.03
N ASP A 52 9.99 -0.69 -10.87
CA ASP A 52 9.03 -1.28 -11.81
C ASP A 52 7.62 -0.67 -11.69
N LEU A 53 7.19 -0.30 -10.47
CA LEU A 53 5.95 0.45 -10.25
C LEU A 53 6.03 1.88 -10.81
N ASP A 54 7.19 2.55 -10.71
CA ASP A 54 7.37 3.91 -11.26
C ASP A 54 7.49 3.93 -12.80
N LYS A 55 8.09 2.88 -13.40
CA LYS A 55 7.99 2.65 -14.86
C LYS A 55 6.52 2.47 -15.26
N ALA A 56 5.77 1.61 -14.57
CA ALA A 56 4.37 1.33 -14.90
C ALA A 56 3.49 2.59 -14.78
N ASP A 57 3.67 3.40 -13.74
CA ASP A 57 3.00 4.70 -13.58
C ASP A 57 3.31 5.65 -14.75
N SER A 58 4.58 5.73 -15.15
CA SER A 58 5.03 6.52 -16.31
C SER A 58 4.39 6.05 -17.62
N MET A 59 4.32 4.73 -17.84
CA MET A 59 3.65 4.13 -19.01
C MET A 59 2.14 4.43 -19.02
N ILE A 60 1.47 4.33 -17.87
CA ILE A 60 0.03 4.61 -17.75
C ILE A 60 -0.30 6.08 -18.05
N ARG A 61 0.56 7.03 -17.67
CA ARG A 61 0.41 8.44 -18.06
C ARG A 61 0.48 8.66 -19.57
N LEU A 62 1.44 8.01 -20.25
CA LEU A 62 1.56 8.07 -21.71
C LEU A 62 0.37 7.41 -22.41
N LEU A 63 -0.08 6.24 -21.92
CA LEU A 63 -1.27 5.55 -22.42
C LEU A 63 -2.53 6.42 -22.29
N PHE A 64 -2.74 7.12 -21.17
CA PHE A 64 -3.87 8.05 -21.03
C PHE A 64 -3.76 9.27 -21.98
N ASN A 65 -2.56 9.74 -22.32
CA ASN A 65 -2.38 10.80 -23.31
C ASN A 65 -2.77 10.35 -24.74
N ASP A 66 -2.43 9.11 -25.11
CA ASP A 66 -2.88 8.50 -26.37
C ASP A 66 -4.39 8.23 -26.36
N VAL A 67 -4.98 7.78 -25.24
CA VAL A 67 -6.45 7.69 -25.09
C VAL A 67 -7.10 9.05 -25.33
N GLN A 68 -6.57 10.13 -24.74
CA GLN A 68 -7.12 11.47 -24.92
C GLN A 68 -7.02 11.92 -26.38
N SER A 69 -5.87 11.67 -27.03
CA SER A 69 -5.68 11.90 -28.47
C SER A 69 -6.70 11.15 -29.34
N LEU A 70 -7.13 9.95 -28.94
CA LEU A 70 -8.22 9.21 -29.58
C LEU A 70 -9.60 9.82 -29.30
N LYS A 71 -9.87 10.28 -28.06
CA LYS A 71 -11.14 10.93 -27.67
C LYS A 71 -11.32 12.29 -28.38
N ASP A 72 -10.30 13.13 -28.40
CA ASP A 72 -10.28 14.40 -29.16
C ASP A 72 -10.37 14.16 -30.68
N GLY A 73 -9.78 13.05 -31.14
CA GLY A 73 -9.93 12.54 -32.49
C GLY A 73 -11.36 12.08 -32.84
N ARG A 74 -12.24 11.90 -31.85
CA ARG A 74 -13.54 11.20 -31.92
C ARG A 74 -13.42 9.79 -32.50
N HIS A 75 -12.33 9.09 -32.18
CA HIS A 75 -12.06 7.74 -32.66
C HIS A 75 -12.95 6.71 -31.94
N PRO A 76 -13.65 5.79 -32.63
CA PRO A 76 -14.64 4.90 -32.00
C PRO A 76 -14.05 3.98 -30.93
N GLN A 77 -12.77 3.61 -31.04
CA GLN A 77 -12.10 2.77 -30.03
C GLN A 77 -11.65 3.54 -28.78
N GLY A 78 -11.71 4.88 -28.74
CA GLY A 78 -11.16 5.68 -27.64
C GLY A 78 -11.75 5.34 -26.26
N GLU A 79 -13.02 4.95 -26.22
CA GLU A 79 -13.69 4.51 -24.98
C GLU A 79 -13.34 3.07 -24.59
N GLN A 80 -13.17 2.15 -25.55
CA GLN A 80 -12.68 0.80 -25.29
C GLN A 80 -11.24 0.84 -24.73
N MET A 81 -10.39 1.68 -25.31
CA MET A 81 -9.00 1.86 -24.89
C MET A 81 -8.90 2.51 -23.51
N TYR A 82 -9.75 3.52 -23.23
CA TYR A 82 -9.85 4.11 -21.88
C TYR A 82 -10.09 3.04 -20.80
N ARG A 83 -11.06 2.13 -21.02
CA ARG A 83 -11.37 1.05 -20.07
C ARG A 83 -10.24 0.03 -19.92
N ARG A 84 -9.41 -0.20 -20.94
CA ARG A 84 -8.20 -1.03 -20.80
C ARG A 84 -7.19 -0.33 -19.89
N VAL A 85 -6.82 0.90 -20.21
CA VAL A 85 -5.80 1.67 -19.46
C VAL A 85 -6.24 1.92 -18.00
N TYR A 86 -7.54 2.14 -17.75
CA TYR A 86 -8.08 2.27 -16.40
C TYR A 86 -7.83 1.02 -15.54
N ARG A 87 -8.05 -0.19 -16.07
CA ARG A 87 -7.75 -1.45 -15.33
C ARG A 87 -6.26 -1.61 -15.01
N LEU A 88 -5.37 -1.09 -15.87
CA LEU A 88 -3.93 -1.09 -15.60
C LEU A 88 -3.60 -0.13 -14.45
N HIS A 89 -4.27 1.02 -14.40
CA HIS A 89 -4.16 1.96 -13.29
C HIS A 89 -4.73 1.39 -11.98
N GLU A 90 -5.90 0.76 -12.00
CA GLU A 90 -6.46 0.05 -10.82
C GLU A 90 -5.49 -1.03 -10.32
N ARG A 91 -4.91 -1.83 -11.23
CA ARG A 91 -3.92 -2.86 -10.86
C ARG A 91 -2.63 -2.27 -10.30
N LEU A 92 -2.12 -1.18 -10.88
CA LEU A 92 -0.97 -0.43 -10.34
C LEU A 92 -1.25 0.05 -8.91
N VAL A 93 -2.40 0.67 -8.68
CA VAL A 93 -2.80 1.16 -7.35
C VAL A 93 -2.93 0.00 -6.36
N SER A 94 -3.46 -1.14 -6.77
CA SER A 94 -3.55 -2.35 -5.95
C SER A 94 -2.16 -2.87 -5.52
N ILE A 95 -1.26 -3.13 -6.48
CA ILE A 95 0.10 -3.63 -6.21
C ILE A 95 0.90 -2.61 -5.37
N ARG A 96 0.77 -1.30 -5.65
CA ARG A 96 1.42 -0.24 -4.88
C ARG A 96 0.87 -0.14 -3.45
N THR A 97 -0.41 -0.43 -3.24
CA THR A 97 -1.02 -0.51 -1.90
C THR A 97 -0.51 -1.73 -1.14
N GLU A 98 -0.46 -2.91 -1.76
CA GLU A 98 0.10 -4.12 -1.13
C GLU A 98 1.58 -3.93 -0.79
N TYR A 99 2.39 -3.41 -1.72
CA TYR A 99 3.80 -3.08 -1.50
C TYR A 99 3.97 -2.16 -0.28
N ASN A 100 3.20 -1.07 -0.20
CA ASN A 100 3.29 -0.14 0.93
C ASN A 100 2.96 -0.86 2.26
N LEU A 101 1.84 -1.60 2.32
CA LEU A 101 1.38 -2.29 3.52
C LEU A 101 2.37 -3.37 4.01
N ARG A 102 2.86 -4.19 3.09
CA ARG A 102 3.74 -5.34 3.39
C ARG A 102 5.18 -4.93 3.67
N LEU A 103 5.74 -4.02 2.86
CA LEU A 103 7.19 -3.79 2.79
C LEU A 103 7.62 -2.45 3.37
N LYS A 104 6.78 -1.41 3.35
CA LYS A 104 7.11 -0.09 3.95
C LYS A 104 6.60 0.07 5.38
N SER A 105 5.38 -0.36 5.69
CA SER A 105 4.88 -0.37 7.08
C SER A 105 5.24 -1.65 7.85
N GLY A 106 5.84 -2.65 7.20
CA GLY A 106 6.29 -3.89 7.84
C GLY A 106 5.19 -4.68 8.55
N ALA A 107 3.92 -4.48 8.15
CA ALA A 107 2.78 -4.97 8.91
C ALA A 107 2.69 -6.51 8.85
N PRO A 108 2.79 -7.22 9.99
CA PRO A 108 2.60 -8.66 10.02
C PRO A 108 1.12 -8.98 9.81
N VAL A 109 0.74 -9.29 8.57
CA VAL A 109 -0.60 -9.80 8.28
C VAL A 109 -0.73 -11.16 8.97
N THR A 110 -1.46 -11.18 10.07
CA THR A 110 -1.80 -12.37 10.84
C THR A 110 -2.51 -13.37 9.94
N ALA A 111 -1.80 -14.42 9.55
CA ALA A 111 -2.40 -15.56 8.89
C ALA A 111 -3.41 -16.18 9.88
N VAL A 112 -4.70 -16.11 9.56
CA VAL A 112 -5.79 -16.58 10.42
C VAL A 112 -5.58 -18.08 10.69
N PRO A 113 -5.30 -18.51 11.94
CA PRO A 113 -5.18 -19.92 12.25
C PRO A 113 -6.56 -20.55 12.19
N GLN A 114 -6.81 -21.37 11.17
CA GLN A 114 -8.08 -22.06 10.98
C GLN A 114 -8.28 -23.08 12.11
N GLN A 115 -9.01 -22.70 13.16
CA GLN A 115 -9.22 -23.51 14.36
C GLN A 115 -10.03 -24.77 14.05
N GLN A 116 -9.34 -25.87 13.73
CA GLN A 116 -9.91 -27.21 13.88
C GLN A 116 -9.95 -27.57 15.36
N GLN A 117 -11.15 -27.62 15.93
CA GLN A 117 -11.37 -28.15 17.26
C GLN A 117 -11.24 -29.69 17.24
N GLN A 118 -10.45 -30.24 18.15
CA GLN A 118 -10.69 -31.59 18.68
C GLN A 118 -10.24 -31.67 20.16
N GLN A 119 -10.75 -32.66 20.87
CA GLN A 119 -11.04 -32.54 22.30
C GLN A 119 -9.96 -33.14 23.23
N GLN A 120 -10.11 -32.82 24.52
CA GLN A 120 -9.24 -33.19 25.63
C GLN A 120 -9.25 -34.70 25.94
N GLN A 121 -8.14 -35.23 26.49
CA GLN A 121 -8.16 -36.03 27.73
C GLN A 121 -6.76 -36.13 28.38
N GLN A 122 -6.61 -36.94 29.44
CA GLN A 122 -5.56 -36.83 30.47
C GLN A 122 -4.79 -38.18 30.66
N GLN A 123 -3.75 -38.35 31.50
CA GLN A 123 -3.19 -37.47 32.55
C GLN A 123 -1.61 -37.43 32.59
N PRO A 124 -0.79 -37.81 33.63
CA PRO A 124 0.55 -37.19 33.78
C PRO A 124 1.77 -38.15 33.81
N GLN A 125 2.97 -37.54 33.93
CA GLN A 125 4.30 -38.13 34.23
C GLN A 125 4.93 -38.98 33.11
N GLN A 126 6.19 -38.74 32.70
CA GLN A 126 7.40 -38.72 33.54
C GLN A 126 8.43 -37.63 33.17
N GLN A 127 9.52 -37.57 33.93
CA GLN A 127 10.58 -36.57 33.83
C GLN A 127 11.59 -36.88 32.71
N GLN A 128 12.02 -35.85 31.98
CA GLN A 128 13.41 -35.78 31.53
C GLN A 128 13.90 -34.32 31.55
N GLN A 129 15.10 -34.11 32.10
CA GLN A 129 15.69 -32.79 32.23
C GLN A 129 16.29 -32.36 30.89
N GLN A 130 15.78 -31.28 30.31
CA GLN A 130 16.53 -30.46 29.38
C GLN A 130 16.45 -29.01 29.85
N GLN A 131 17.60 -28.34 29.89
CA GLN A 131 17.68 -26.96 30.36
C GLN A 131 16.88 -26.06 29.40
N PRO A 132 15.98 -25.20 29.88
CA PRO A 132 15.58 -24.06 29.07
C PRO A 132 16.83 -23.21 28.87
N GLN A 133 17.37 -23.19 27.64
CA GLN A 133 18.28 -22.13 27.25
C GLN A 133 17.60 -20.81 27.62
N ARG A 134 18.27 -19.97 28.42
CA ARG A 134 17.81 -18.60 28.64
C ARG A 134 17.92 -17.88 27.30
N ARG A 135 16.82 -17.93 26.54
CA ARG A 135 16.44 -16.96 25.53
C ARG A 135 16.78 -15.59 26.15
N PRO A 136 17.61 -14.75 25.53
CA PRO A 136 17.85 -13.42 26.06
C PRO A 136 16.49 -12.75 26.21
N GLU A 137 16.22 -12.18 27.39
CA GLU A 137 14.97 -11.44 27.53
C GLU A 137 14.98 -10.33 26.48
N PRO A 138 13.89 -10.17 25.71
CA PRO A 138 13.74 -8.98 24.89
C PRO A 138 13.72 -7.81 25.87
N ASP A 139 14.72 -6.92 25.74
CA ASP A 139 14.91 -5.76 26.61
C ASP A 139 13.54 -5.09 26.85
N GLU A 140 13.12 -5.04 28.12
CA GLU A 140 11.70 -4.79 28.44
C GLU A 140 11.26 -3.43 27.93
N ALA A 141 12.15 -2.44 27.92
CA ALA A 141 11.83 -1.09 27.43
C ALA A 141 11.48 -1.07 25.93
N PRO A 142 12.31 -1.59 24.99
CA PRO A 142 11.91 -1.82 23.60
C PRO A 142 10.60 -2.61 23.41
N LEU A 143 10.39 -3.72 24.13
CA LEU A 143 9.17 -4.52 23.98
C LEU A 143 7.93 -3.76 24.46
N ARG A 144 8.03 -3.11 25.62
CA ARG A 144 6.98 -2.30 26.21
C ARG A 144 6.66 -1.07 25.35
N TYR A 145 7.66 -0.39 24.80
CA TYR A 145 7.46 0.71 23.88
C TYR A 145 6.72 0.28 22.60
N LEU A 146 7.04 -0.91 22.06
CA LEU A 146 6.29 -1.50 20.94
C LEU A 146 4.84 -1.86 21.32
N GLN A 147 4.58 -2.30 22.56
CA GLN A 147 3.22 -2.54 23.07
C GLN A 147 2.44 -1.24 23.29
N GLU A 148 3.08 -0.20 23.82
CA GLU A 148 2.49 1.13 24.01
C GLU A 148 2.17 1.79 22.65
N LEU A 149 3.06 1.65 21.65
CA LEU A 149 2.79 2.04 20.26
C LEU A 149 1.66 1.23 19.63
N LEU A 150 1.62 -0.09 19.81
CA LEU A 150 0.55 -0.95 19.28
C LEU A 150 -0.81 -0.55 19.88
N ALA A 151 -0.90 -0.38 21.21
CA ALA A 151 -2.11 0.05 21.88
C ALA A 151 -2.56 1.45 21.41
N TRP A 152 -1.61 2.38 21.16
CA TRP A 152 -1.91 3.67 20.56
C TRP A 152 -2.44 3.55 19.12
N VAL A 153 -1.86 2.67 18.30
CA VAL A 153 -2.33 2.43 16.93
C VAL A 153 -3.72 1.79 16.94
N GLU A 154 -3.98 0.78 17.77
CA GLU A 154 -5.29 0.13 17.90
C GLU A 154 -6.37 1.08 18.43
N GLU A 155 -6.03 1.94 19.39
CA GLU A 155 -6.93 2.99 19.88
C GLU A 155 -7.24 4.01 18.78
N ASN A 156 -6.23 4.48 18.04
CA ASN A 156 -6.47 5.42 16.94
C ASN A 156 -7.18 4.77 15.75
N GLN A 157 -7.00 3.47 15.48
CA GLN A 157 -7.79 2.72 14.51
C GLN A 157 -9.25 2.57 14.96
N ARG A 158 -9.52 2.26 16.24
CA ARG A 158 -10.90 2.27 16.77
C ARG A 158 -11.51 3.66 16.71
N ARG A 159 -10.77 4.71 17.05
CA ARG A 159 -11.23 6.11 16.93
C ARG A 159 -11.48 6.54 15.49
N LEU A 160 -10.72 6.03 14.51
CA LEU A 160 -10.94 6.29 13.08
C LEU A 160 -12.11 5.47 12.51
N ALA A 161 -12.30 4.23 12.96
CA ALA A 161 -13.43 3.39 12.55
C ALA A 161 -14.77 3.83 13.19
N ALA A 162 -14.71 4.45 14.38
CA ALA A 162 -15.84 5.09 15.05
C ALA A 162 -15.99 6.58 14.72
N ALA A 163 -15.04 7.18 13.99
CA ALA A 163 -15.19 8.54 13.47
C ALA A 163 -16.07 8.51 12.23
N GLU A 164 -17.30 9.00 12.37
CA GLU A 164 -18.08 9.39 11.22
C GLU A 164 -17.31 10.46 10.44
N TRP A 165 -17.11 10.24 9.14
CA TRP A 165 -16.62 11.28 8.23
C TRP A 165 -17.59 12.46 8.33
N GLY A 166 -17.11 13.58 8.89
CA GLY A 166 -17.93 14.62 9.54
C GLY A 166 -19.31 14.79 8.90
N ALA A 167 -20.36 14.52 9.69
CA ALA A 167 -21.73 14.29 9.21
C ALA A 167 -22.34 15.42 8.37
N ASP A 168 -21.72 16.61 8.39
CA ASP A 168 -22.01 17.71 7.48
C ASP A 168 -20.75 18.48 7.04
N LEU A 169 -20.89 19.26 5.96
CA LEU A 169 -19.85 20.13 5.42
C LEU A 169 -19.34 21.18 6.45
N PRO A 170 -20.19 21.88 7.22
CA PRO A 170 -19.74 22.81 8.27
C PRO A 170 -18.75 22.22 9.27
N THR A 171 -18.91 20.95 9.65
CA THR A 171 -17.98 20.25 10.56
C THR A 171 -16.58 20.13 9.93
N VAL A 172 -16.49 19.81 8.64
CA VAL A 172 -15.23 19.73 7.90
C VAL A 172 -14.60 21.11 7.70
N GLU A 173 -15.41 22.14 7.40
CA GLU A 173 -14.95 23.52 7.26
C GLU A 173 -14.40 24.08 8.59
N SER A 174 -15.03 23.74 9.72
CA SER A 174 -14.57 24.08 11.07
C SER A 174 -13.18 23.49 11.36
N HIS A 175 -12.98 22.20 11.09
CA HIS A 175 -11.68 21.55 11.25
C HIS A 175 -10.59 22.15 10.32
N LEU A 176 -10.95 22.48 9.07
CA LEU A 176 -10.05 23.17 8.15
C LEU A 176 -9.69 24.59 8.65
N GLY A 177 -10.63 25.30 9.26
CA GLY A 177 -10.42 26.59 9.91
C GLY A 177 -9.43 26.49 11.08
N ALA A 178 -9.62 25.51 11.96
CA ALA A 178 -8.71 25.26 13.09
C ALA A 178 -7.28 24.92 12.61
N HIS A 179 -7.15 24.07 11.58
CA HIS A 179 -5.84 23.72 11.01
C HIS A 179 -5.14 24.93 10.38
N ARG A 180 -5.87 25.81 9.69
CA ARG A 180 -5.33 27.08 9.16
C ARG A 180 -4.86 28.03 10.27
N GLY A 181 -5.59 28.08 11.40
CA GLY A 181 -5.20 28.84 12.58
C GLY A 181 -3.89 28.33 13.19
N LEU A 182 -3.79 27.01 13.40
CA LEU A 182 -2.57 26.37 13.92
C LEU A 182 -1.36 26.60 13.02
N HIS A 183 -1.50 26.44 11.70
CA HIS A 183 -0.41 26.68 10.75
C HIS A 183 0.10 28.13 10.80
N ARG A 184 -0.80 29.13 10.90
CA ARG A 184 -0.39 30.54 11.08
C ARG A 184 0.40 30.73 12.38
N ALA A 185 -0.04 30.13 13.49
CA ALA A 185 0.67 30.23 14.77
C ALA A 185 2.08 29.60 14.71
N VAL A 186 2.26 28.53 13.91
CA VAL A 186 3.58 27.92 13.67
C VAL A 186 4.50 28.85 12.87
N GLU A 187 4.02 29.47 11.78
CA GLU A 187 4.83 30.44 11.02
C GLU A 187 5.12 31.72 11.84
N GLU A 188 4.18 32.19 12.66
CA GLU A 188 4.42 33.30 13.60
C GLU A 188 5.42 32.96 14.71
N PHE A 189 5.47 31.71 15.16
CA PHE A 189 6.50 31.24 16.09
C PHE A 189 7.86 31.16 15.38
N ARG A 190 7.91 30.57 14.18
CA ARG A 190 9.12 30.47 13.36
C ARG A 190 9.72 31.85 13.06
N ALA A 191 8.91 32.82 12.67
CA ALA A 191 9.34 34.20 12.42
C ALA A 191 9.80 34.97 13.67
N LYS A 192 9.60 34.42 14.89
CA LYS A 192 10.18 34.92 16.15
C LYS A 192 11.48 34.19 16.54
N VAL A 193 11.73 33.01 15.96
CA VAL A 193 12.98 32.22 16.14
C VAL A 193 14.02 32.57 15.06
N GLU A 194 13.58 33.01 13.88
CA GLU A 194 14.42 33.50 12.77
C GLU A 194 14.74 35.02 12.89
N ARG A 195 14.69 35.60 14.11
CA ARG A 195 14.96 37.03 14.41
C ARG A 195 15.95 37.18 15.56
#